data_AF-A0A927T0J2-F1
#
_entry.id   AF-A0A927T0J2-F1
#
_cell.length_a   1.000
_cell.length_b   1.000
_cell.length_c   1.000
_cell.angle_alpha   90.00
_cell.angle_beta   90.00
_cell.angle_gamma   90.00
#
_symmetry.space_group_name_H-M   'P 1'
#
loop_
_entity.id
_entity.type
_entity.pdbx_description
1 polymer ?
#
loop_
_entity_poly.entity_id
_entity_poly.type
_entity_poly.pdbx_seq_one_letter_code
_entity_poly.pdbx_strand_id
1 'polypeptide(L)'
;MLGNILLGIVSFCTFISYFPQTVKLIKTKKSEDLSIQSWGLWVTSSFSYTLYAIFVSKDGMLIFETCLELFFCLIILILAVIYRKNK
;
A
#
# COMPACT_ATOMS: atom_id res chain seq x y z
N MET A 1 -2.44 24.21 4.02
CA MET A 1 -3.15 23.75 5.24
C MET A 1 -4.23 22.73 4.90
N LEU A 2 -5.22 23.06 4.05
CA LEU A 2 -6.27 22.10 3.67
C LEU A 2 -5.72 20.82 3.01
N GLY A 3 -4.79 20.94 2.05
CA GLY A 3 -4.16 19.78 1.39
C GLY A 3 -3.57 18.79 2.37
N ASN A 4 -2.78 19.25 3.34
CA ASN A 4 -2.16 18.39 4.36
C ASN A 4 -3.19 17.70 5.25
N ILE A 5 -4.31 18.36 5.57
CA ILE A 5 -5.41 17.75 6.33
C ILE A 5 -6.04 16.62 5.52
N LEU A 6 -6.32 16.86 4.24
CA LEU A 6 -6.89 15.83 3.35
C LEU A 6 -5.92 14.66 3.17
N LEU A 7 -4.63 14.91 2.97
CA LEU A 7 -3.60 13.87 2.89
C LEU A 7 -3.45 13.09 4.21
N GLY A 8 -3.66 13.75 5.36
CA GLY A 8 -3.70 13.08 6.65
C GLY A 8 -4.89 12.14 6.80
N ILE A 9 -6.08 12.57 6.34
CA ILE A 9 -7.28 11.72 6.30
C ILE A 9 -7.05 10.53 5.38
N VAL A 10 -6.50 10.74 4.18
CA VAL A 10 -6.17 9.66 3.24
C VAL A 10 -5.17 8.69 3.87
N SER A 11 -4.10 9.18 4.50
CA SER A 11 -3.13 8.33 5.19
C SER A 11 -3.77 7.45 6.27
N PHE A 12 -4.69 8.01 7.06
CA PHE A 12 -5.43 7.26 8.06
C PHE A 12 -6.33 6.18 7.42
N CYS A 13 -7.08 6.54 6.37
CA CYS A 13 -7.90 5.61 5.60
C CYS A 13 -7.08 4.46 4.98
N THR A 14 -5.92 4.78 4.40
CA THR A 14 -4.96 3.81 3.84
C THR A 14 -4.50 2.85 4.92
N PHE A 15 -4.11 3.35 6.09
CA PHE A 15 -3.69 2.51 7.22
C PHE A 15 -4.81 1.56 7.67
N ILE A 16 -6.02 2.08 7.96
CA ILE A 16 -7.13 1.23 8.45
C ILE A 16 -7.68 0.28 7.40
N SER A 17 -7.44 0.54 6.10
CA SER A 17 -7.80 -0.36 5.01
C SER A 17 -6.78 -1.51 4.89
N TYR A 18 -5.50 -1.20 4.84
CA TYR A 18 -4.46 -2.19 4.53
C TYR A 18 -3.89 -2.91 5.76
N PHE A 19 -3.91 -2.29 6.93
CA PHE A 19 -3.41 -2.92 8.15
C PHE A 19 -4.22 -4.19 8.51
N PRO A 20 -5.57 -4.17 8.57
CA PRO A 20 -6.34 -5.38 8.84
C PRO A 20 -6.13 -6.47 7.78
N GLN A 21 -6.01 -6.10 6.50
CA GLN A 21 -5.76 -7.05 5.41
C GLN A 21 -4.38 -7.71 5.56
N THR A 22 -3.36 -6.93 5.92
CA THR A 22 -2.01 -7.43 6.20
C THR A 22 -2.04 -8.41 7.38
N VAL A 23 -2.70 -8.05 8.48
CA VAL A 23 -2.88 -8.92 9.64
C VAL A 23 -3.64 -10.20 9.29
N LYS A 24 -4.70 -10.10 8.47
CA LYS A 24 -5.46 -11.26 7.97
C LYS A 24 -4.53 -12.22 7.23
N LEU A 25 -3.73 -11.73 6.29
CA LEU A 25 -2.80 -12.54 5.50
C LEU A 25 -1.80 -13.28 6.39
N ILE A 26 -1.18 -12.58 7.35
CA ILE A 26 -0.20 -13.18 8.27
C ILE A 26 -0.86 -14.27 9.13
N LYS A 27 -2.08 -14.03 9.63
CA LYS A 27 -2.81 -14.98 10.48
C LYS A 27 -3.31 -16.20 9.72
N THR A 28 -3.92 -16.00 8.55
CA THR A 28 -4.53 -17.11 7.79
C THR A 28 -3.50 -17.87 6.96
N LYS A 29 -2.38 -17.24 6.62
CA LYS A 29 -1.38 -17.75 5.67
C LYS A 29 -1.99 -18.21 4.35
N LYS A 30 -3.07 -17.54 3.90
CA LYS A 30 -3.83 -17.84 2.68
C LYS A 30 -4.05 -16.56 1.87
N SER A 31 -3.91 -16.66 0.55
CA SER A 31 -4.04 -15.54 -0.40
C SER A 31 -4.76 -15.91 -1.70
N GLU A 32 -5.59 -16.96 -1.68
CA GLU A 32 -6.31 -17.47 -2.86
C GLU A 32 -7.32 -16.45 -3.40
N ASP A 33 -7.90 -15.64 -2.50
CA ASP A 33 -8.84 -14.57 -2.78
C ASP A 33 -8.20 -13.32 -3.39
N LEU A 34 -6.87 -13.20 -3.36
CA LEU A 34 -6.14 -12.03 -3.86
C LEU A 34 -5.62 -12.26 -5.28
N SER A 35 -5.84 -11.28 -6.15
CA SER A 35 -5.22 -11.22 -7.48
C SER A 35 -3.79 -10.66 -7.37
N ILE A 36 -2.78 -11.52 -7.58
CA ILE A 36 -1.36 -11.12 -7.59
C ILE A 36 -1.09 -10.07 -8.67
N GLN A 37 -1.72 -10.21 -9.84
CA GLN A 37 -1.56 -9.25 -10.95
C GLN A 37 -2.08 -7.86 -10.56
N SER A 38 -3.24 -7.79 -9.90
CA SER A 38 -3.79 -6.51 -9.43
C SER A 38 -2.90 -5.86 -8.39
N TRP A 39 -2.36 -6.62 -7.42
CA TRP A 39 -1.43 -6.07 -6.43
C TRP A 39 -0.08 -5.67 -7.05
N GLY A 40 0.38 -6.35 -8.10
CA GLY A 40 1.53 -5.92 -8.89
C GLY A 40 1.31 -4.56 -9.56
N LEU A 41 0.11 -4.31 -10.10
CA LEU A 41 -0.27 -3.00 -10.62
C LEU A 41 -0.34 -1.93 -9.53
N TRP A 42 -0.91 -2.25 -8.36
CA TRP A 42 -0.95 -1.33 -7.22
C TRP A 42 0.45 -0.93 -6.73
N VAL A 43 1.38 -1.88 -6.63
CA VAL A 43 2.79 -1.59 -6.29
C VAL A 43 3.43 -0.70 -7.36
N THR A 44 3.23 -0.99 -8.65
CA THR A 44 3.81 -0.20 -9.74
C THR A 44 3.26 1.23 -9.75
N SER A 45 1.96 1.39 -9.52
CA SER A 45 1.28 2.68 -9.45
C SER A 45 1.76 3.49 -8.25
N SER A 46 1.69 2.92 -7.04
CA SER A 46 2.14 3.59 -5.81
C SER A 46 3.62 3.94 -5.88
N PHE A 47 4.48 3.06 -6.39
CA PHE A 47 5.90 3.36 -6.59
C PHE A 47 6.11 4.55 -7.53
N SER A 48 5.45 4.56 -8.69
CA SER A 48 5.54 5.66 -9.64
C SER A 48 5.06 6.98 -9.03
N TYR A 49 3.98 6.93 -8.23
CA TYR A 49 3.42 8.11 -7.57
C TYR A 49 4.29 8.60 -6.40
N THR A 50 4.93 7.71 -5.65
CA THR A 50 5.95 8.07 -4.66
C THR A 50 7.14 8.77 -5.32
N LEU A 51 7.63 8.27 -6.46
CA LEU A 51 8.71 8.95 -7.19
C LEU A 51 8.28 10.36 -7.65
N TYR A 52 7.04 10.50 -8.14
CA TYR A 52 6.47 11.80 -8.47
C TYR A 52 6.42 12.74 -7.25
N ALA A 53 5.95 12.24 -6.10
CA ALA A 53 5.88 13.01 -4.87
C ALA A 53 7.27 13.51 -4.43
N ILE A 54 8.30 12.64 -4.49
CA ILE A 54 9.67 12.96 -4.08
C ILE A 54 10.35 13.94 -5.05
N PHE A 55 10.33 13.65 -6.35
CA PHE A 55 11.15 14.38 -7.31
C PHE A 55 10.46 15.61 -7.90
N VAL A 56 9.13 15.57 -8.04
CA VAL A 56 8.36 16.62 -8.71
C VAL A 56 7.63 17.51 -7.70
N SER A 57 6.79 16.92 -6.85
CA SER A 57 5.96 17.69 -5.92
C SER A 57 6.78 18.30 -4.77
N LYS A 58 7.70 17.52 -4.19
CA LYS A 58 8.48 17.86 -2.99
C LYS A 58 7.62 18.19 -1.75
N ASP A 59 6.34 17.83 -1.77
CA ASP A 59 5.42 17.97 -0.64
C ASP A 59 5.65 16.85 0.37
N GLY A 60 6.08 17.21 1.58
CA GLY A 60 6.42 16.23 2.63
C GLY A 60 5.24 15.36 3.07
N MET A 61 4.01 15.90 3.08
CA MET A 61 2.83 15.13 3.49
C MET A 61 2.40 14.16 2.39
N LEU A 62 2.51 14.56 1.12
CA LEU A 62 2.26 13.67 -0.02
C LEU A 62 3.31 12.56 -0.09
N ILE A 63 4.58 12.89 0.17
CA ILE A 63 5.65 11.89 0.26
C ILE A 63 5.33 10.88 1.35
N PHE A 64 4.91 11.34 2.53
CA PHE A 64 4.54 10.45 3.64
C PHE A 64 3.38 9.51 3.26
N GLU A 65 2.30 10.07 2.71
CA GLU A 65 1.10 9.32 2.34
C GLU A 65 1.39 8.25 1.29
N THR A 66 2.06 8.64 0.20
CA THR A 66 2.40 7.71 -0.89
C THR A 66 3.43 6.65 -0.47
N CYS A 67 4.38 6.98 0.42
CA CYS A 67 5.28 5.99 1.01
C CYS A 67 4.52 4.97 1.88
N LEU A 68 3.54 5.43 2.65
CA LEU A 68 2.71 4.56 3.48
C LEU A 68 1.89 3.59 2.61
N GLU A 69 1.30 4.09 1.53
CA GLU A 69 0.59 3.26 0.55
C GLU A 69 1.52 2.22 -0.08
N LEU A 70 2.68 2.65 -0.61
CA LEU A 70 3.66 1.76 -1.23
C LEU A 70 4.12 0.66 -0.26
N PHE A 71 4.39 1.01 1.00
CA PHE A 71 4.77 0.04 2.04
C PHE A 71 3.74 -1.07 2.20
N PHE A 72 2.45 -0.71 2.32
CA PHE A 72 1.38 -1.68 2.46
C PHE A 72 1.17 -2.51 1.18
N CYS A 73 1.16 -1.87 0.02
CA CYS A 73 1.04 -2.58 -1.26
C CYS A 73 2.15 -3.61 -1.44
N LEU A 74 3.39 -3.27 -1.10
CA LEU A 74 4.53 -4.19 -1.16
C LEU A 74 4.36 -5.36 -0.19
N ILE A 75 4.03 -5.08 1.08
CA ILE A 75 3.83 -6.16 2.07
C ILE A 75 2.70 -7.08 1.65
N ILE A 76 1.56 -6.54 1.23
CA ILE A 76 0.42 -7.37 0.80
C ILE A 76 0.79 -8.20 -0.42
N LEU A 77 1.49 -7.63 -1.42
CA LEU A 77 1.94 -8.40 -2.59
C LEU A 77 2.92 -9.52 -2.18
N ILE A 78 3.92 -9.23 -1.35
CA ILE A 78 4.89 -10.22 -0.88
C ILE A 78 4.19 -11.35 -0.13
N LEU A 79 3.33 -11.02 0.83
CA LEU A 79 2.56 -12.03 1.58
C LEU A 79 1.63 -12.80 0.66
N ALA A 80 0.98 -12.14 -0.31
CA ALA A 80 0.11 -12.78 -1.27
C ALA A 80 0.87 -13.81 -2.12
N VAL A 81 2.10 -13.50 -2.55
CA VAL A 81 2.95 -14.44 -3.30
C VAL A 81 3.43 -15.60 -2.43
N ILE A 82 3.92 -15.33 -1.21
CA ILE A 82 4.40 -16.36 -0.29
C ILE A 82 3.28 -17.34 0.08
N TYR A 83 2.11 -16.83 0.44
CA TYR A 83 0.98 -17.65 0.89
C TYR A 83 0.16 -18.26 -0.24
N ARG A 84 0.51 -17.99 -1.52
CA ARG A 84 -0.16 -18.60 -2.67
C ARG A 84 0.09 -20.10 -2.78
N LYS A 85 1.27 -20.54 -2.32
CA LYS A 85 1.76 -21.93 -2.45
C LYS A 85 1.61 -22.77 -1.17
N ASN A 86 1.19 -22.17 -0.06
CA ASN A 86 0.98 -22.88 1.22
C ASN A 86 -0.33 -23.69 1.24
N LYS A 87 -0.62 -24.42 0.14
CA LYS A 87 -1.68 -25.42 0.09
C LYS A 87 -1.24 -26.71 0.75
#